data_AF-A0A2D9FRN5-F1
#
_entry.id   AF-A0A2D9FRN5-F1
#
_cell.length_a   1.000
_cell.length_b   1.000
_cell.length_c   1.000
_cell.angle_alpha   90.00
_cell.angle_beta   90.00
_cell.angle_gamma   90.00
#
_symmetry.space_group_name_H-M   'P 1'
#
loop_
_entity.id
_entity.type
_entity.pdbx_description
1 polymer ?
#
loop_
_entity_poly.entity_id
_entity_poly.type
_entity_poly.pdbx_seq_one_letter_code
_entity_poly.pdbx_strand_id
1 'polypeptide(L)'
;MEKTTKLDRIEQKIDLLLNSNKHRINEKKYISAREVQDLTGLNHRTVLNRSNLDEGHPRYIPSIQFGGSRRKYFERVVIERIFKLR
;
A
#
# COMPACT_ATOMS: atom_id res chain seq x y z
N MET A 1 29.52 32.81 2.50
CA MET A 1 28.65 31.68 2.89
C MET A 1 27.24 32.01 2.45
N GLU A 2 26.75 31.34 1.41
CA GLU A 2 25.34 31.46 0.99
C GLU A 2 24.43 31.00 2.13
N LYS A 3 23.46 31.86 2.49
CA LYS A 3 22.46 31.53 3.50
C LYS A 3 21.36 30.70 2.83
N THR A 4 21.25 29.44 3.23
CA THR A 4 20.15 28.55 2.84
C THR A 4 18.81 29.22 3.16
N THR A 5 17.98 29.39 2.16
CA THR A 5 16.68 30.05 2.29
C THR A 5 15.66 29.11 2.93
N LYS A 6 14.52 29.67 3.36
CA LYS A 6 13.43 28.86 3.93
C LYS A 6 12.85 27.88 2.89
N LEU A 7 12.90 28.23 1.60
CA LEU A 7 12.47 27.39 0.49
C LEU A 7 13.41 26.18 0.33
N ASP A 8 14.72 26.40 0.29
CA ASP A 8 15.71 25.32 0.15
C ASP A 8 15.58 24.27 1.26
N ARG A 9 15.28 24.70 2.49
CA ARG A 9 15.06 23.78 3.62
C ARG A 9 13.77 22.97 3.49
N ILE A 10 12.74 23.53 2.85
CA ILE A 10 11.47 22.84 2.61
C ILE A 10 11.67 21.81 1.49
N GLU A 11 12.35 22.18 0.40
CA GLU A 11 12.68 21.27 -0.70
C GLU A 11 13.53 20.10 -0.24
N GLN A 12 14.58 20.35 0.56
CA GLN A 12 15.39 19.27 1.14
C GLN A 12 14.59 18.33 2.04
N LYS A 13 13.61 18.85 2.81
CA LYS A 13 12.71 18.01 3.61
C LYS A 13 11.78 17.18 2.74
N ILE A 14 11.25 17.75 1.65
CA ILE A 14 10.41 17.04 0.70
C ILE A 14 11.21 15.94 0.01
N ASP A 15 12.43 16.22 -0.44
CA ASP A 15 13.31 15.22 -1.05
C ASP A 15 13.68 14.10 -0.08
N LEU A 16 13.95 14.41 1.18
CA LEU A 16 14.18 13.41 2.23
C LEU A 16 12.95 12.50 2.41
N LEU A 17 11.75 13.09 2.46
CA LEU A 17 10.48 12.35 2.61
C LEU A 17 10.17 11.52 1.36
N LEU A 18 10.39 12.06 0.16
CA LEU A 18 10.19 11.37 -1.11
C LEU A 18 11.19 10.22 -1.30
N ASN A 19 12.46 10.42 -0.93
CA ASN A 19 13.49 9.38 -1.01
C ASN A 19 13.26 8.29 0.04
N SER A 20 12.75 8.64 1.23
CA SER A 20 12.34 7.65 2.23
C SER A 20 11.10 6.84 1.80
N ASN A 21 10.18 7.44 1.03
CA ASN A 21 9.01 6.76 0.47
C ASN A 21 9.32 5.93 -0.79
N LYS A 22 10.29 6.35 -1.62
CA LYS A 22 10.70 5.63 -2.85
C LYS A 22 11.40 4.29 -2.58
N HIS A 23 11.87 4.02 -1.37
CA HIS A 23 12.74 2.85 -1.08
C HIS A 23 12.11 1.73 -0.25
N ARG A 24 10.79 1.72 -0.07
CA ARG A 24 10.11 0.51 0.42
C ARG A 24 8.80 0.27 -0.32
N ILE A 25 8.86 0.14 -1.65
CA ILE A 25 7.91 -0.74 -2.33
C ILE A 25 8.14 -2.11 -1.69
N ASN A 26 7.32 -2.44 -0.70
CA ASN A 26 7.53 -3.61 0.14
C ASN A 26 7.46 -4.89 -0.72
N GLU A 27 8.62 -5.46 -1.07
CA GLU A 27 8.75 -6.64 -1.94
C GLU A 27 8.16 -7.93 -1.33
N LYS A 28 7.60 -7.84 -0.12
CA LYS A 28 6.91 -8.98 0.50
C LYS A 28 5.81 -9.49 -0.42
N LYS A 29 5.82 -10.82 -0.63
CA LYS A 29 4.77 -11.57 -1.32
C LYS A 29 3.37 -11.23 -0.78
N TYR A 30 3.25 -11.08 0.54
CA TYR A 30 2.00 -10.76 1.21
C TYR A 30 2.09 -9.41 1.94
N ILE A 31 1.06 -8.60 1.76
CA ILE A 31 0.91 -7.27 2.34
C ILE A 31 -0.39 -7.19 3.16
N SER A 32 -0.42 -6.33 4.16
CA SER A 32 -1.60 -6.06 4.98
C SER A 32 -2.57 -5.10 4.29
N ALA A 33 -3.82 -5.00 4.78
CA ALA A 33 -4.80 -4.07 4.23
C ALA A 33 -4.35 -2.60 4.27
N ARG A 34 -3.51 -2.20 5.24
CA ARG A 34 -2.93 -0.85 5.29
C ARG A 34 -1.90 -0.65 4.19
N GLU A 35 -1.05 -1.64 3.94
CA GLU A 35 -0.07 -1.57 2.85
C GLU A 35 -0.75 -1.62 1.47
N VAL A 36 -1.90 -2.31 1.33
CA VAL A 36 -2.75 -2.20 0.13
C VAL A 36 -3.27 -0.77 -0.04
N GLN A 37 -3.69 -0.11 1.05
CA GLN A 37 -4.12 1.28 1.01
C GLN A 37 -2.98 2.20 0.57
N ASP A 38 -1.78 2.03 1.12
CA ASP A 38 -0.62 2.84 0.76
C ASP A 38 -0.23 2.63 -0.71
N LEU A 39 -0.41 1.41 -1.23
CA LEU A 39 -0.09 1.04 -2.61
C LEU A 39 -1.13 1.53 -3.65
N THR A 40 -2.42 1.49 -3.30
CA THR A 40 -3.53 1.67 -4.26
C THR A 40 -4.33 2.96 -4.03
N GLY A 41 -4.16 3.60 -2.88
CA GLY A 41 -5.03 4.67 -2.37
C GLY A 41 -6.39 4.19 -1.85
N LEU A 42 -6.74 2.90 -1.99
CA LEU A 42 -8.03 2.38 -1.53
C LEU A 42 -8.03 2.20 -0.02
N ASN A 43 -9.02 2.79 0.68
CA ASN A 43 -9.14 2.69 2.13
C ASN A 43 -9.07 1.24 2.63
N HIS A 44 -8.23 0.97 3.64
CA HIS A 44 -8.03 -0.38 4.19
C HIS A 44 -9.32 -1.05 4.69
N ARG A 45 -10.30 -0.30 5.21
CA ARG A 45 -11.61 -0.84 5.60
C ARG A 45 -12.38 -1.33 4.37
N THR A 46 -12.31 -0.58 3.28
CA THR A 46 -12.90 -1.00 1.99
C THR A 46 -12.22 -2.25 1.46
N VAL A 47 -10.89 -2.36 1.56
CA VAL A 47 -10.14 -3.57 1.20
C VAL A 47 -10.64 -4.78 2.00
N LEU A 48 -10.76 -4.63 3.32
CA LEU A 48 -11.27 -5.69 4.20
C LEU A 48 -12.72 -6.06 3.88
N ASN A 49 -13.61 -5.09 3.69
CA ASN A 49 -15.00 -5.35 3.33
C ASN A 49 -15.10 -6.09 1.99
N ARG A 50 -14.30 -5.68 1.00
CA ARG A 50 -14.26 -6.35 -0.32
C ARG A 50 -13.71 -7.78 -0.26
N SER A 51 -12.83 -8.07 0.70
CA SER A 51 -12.35 -9.43 0.95
C SER A 51 -13.35 -10.34 1.67
N ASN A 52 -14.50 -9.81 2.09
CA ASN A 52 -15.62 -10.59 2.64
C ASN A 52 -16.74 -10.81 1.62
N LEU A 53 -16.60 -10.29 0.39
CA LEU A 53 -17.54 -10.54 -0.70
C LEU A 53 -17.34 -11.96 -1.24
N ASP A 54 -18.34 -12.47 -1.96
CA ASP A 54 -18.22 -13.72 -2.70
C ASP A 54 -17.15 -13.63 -3.79
N GLU A 55 -16.45 -14.73 -4.07
CA GLU A 55 -15.34 -14.76 -5.03
C GLU A 55 -15.77 -14.36 -6.45
N GLY A 56 -17.03 -14.61 -6.82
CA GLY A 56 -17.61 -14.19 -8.10
C GLY A 56 -17.98 -12.70 -8.18
N HIS A 57 -17.93 -11.96 -7.07
CA HIS A 57 -18.31 -10.56 -7.05
C HIS A 57 -17.25 -9.70 -7.77
N PRO A 58 -17.62 -8.76 -8.66
CA PRO A 58 -16.68 -7.99 -9.49
C PRO A 58 -15.72 -7.08 -8.70
N ARG A 59 -16.01 -6.85 -7.42
CA ARG A 59 -15.17 -6.06 -6.49
C ARG A 59 -14.49 -6.91 -5.41
N TYR A 60 -14.55 -8.23 -5.52
CA TYR A 60 -13.89 -9.12 -4.58
C TYR A 60 -12.38 -8.87 -4.57
N ILE A 61 -11.79 -8.89 -3.38
CA ILE A 61 -10.33 -8.80 -3.20
C ILE A 61 -9.86 -10.07 -2.48
N PRO A 62 -9.11 -10.96 -3.15
CA PRO A 62 -8.59 -12.18 -2.54
C PRO A 62 -7.71 -11.90 -1.32
N SER A 63 -7.88 -12.70 -0.26
CA SER A 63 -7.11 -12.59 0.97
C SER A 63 -6.77 -13.94 1.58
N ILE A 64 -5.70 -14.00 2.36
CA ILE A 64 -5.24 -15.19 3.09
C ILE A 64 -5.10 -14.87 4.58
N GLN A 65 -5.34 -15.87 5.44
CA GLN A 65 -5.10 -15.83 6.88
C GLN A 65 -4.06 -16.89 7.24
N PHE A 66 -3.10 -16.55 8.10
CA PHE A 66 -2.06 -17.49 8.56
C PHE A 66 -2.37 -17.98 9.97
N GLY A 67 -2.26 -19.31 10.19
CA GLY A 67 -2.20 -19.93 11.51
C GLY A 67 -3.35 -19.56 12.46
N GLY A 68 -4.59 -19.57 11.99
CA GLY A 68 -5.77 -19.24 12.80
C GLY A 68 -5.89 -17.76 13.20
N SER A 69 -5.01 -16.89 12.73
CA SER A 69 -5.09 -15.45 12.97
C SER A 69 -6.30 -14.85 12.24
N ARG A 70 -7.00 -13.94 12.92
CA ARG A 70 -8.04 -13.11 12.27
C ARG A 70 -7.47 -12.09 11.28
N ARG A 71 -6.14 -11.87 11.29
CA ARG A 71 -5.49 -10.90 10.43
C ARG A 71 -5.42 -11.41 8.99
N LYS A 72 -6.04 -10.66 8.09
CA LYS A 72 -5.99 -10.89 6.64
C LYS A 72 -4.75 -10.27 6.03
N TYR A 73 -4.18 -10.99 5.07
CA TYR A 73 -3.08 -10.58 4.22
C TYR A 73 -3.49 -10.74 2.75
N PHE A 74 -2.82 -10.03 1.88
CA PHE A 74 -3.18 -9.88 0.47
C PHE A 74 -1.93 -10.15 -0.35
N GLU A 75 -2.05 -11.02 -1.36
CA GLU A 75 -0.92 -11.30 -2.25
C GLU A 75 -0.65 -10.08 -3.13
N ARG A 76 0.57 -9.56 -3.07
CA ARG A 76 0.94 -8.30 -3.69
C ARG A 76 0.69 -8.29 -5.20
N VAL A 77 1.14 -9.35 -5.90
CA VAL A 77 0.99 -9.48 -7.36
C VAL A 77 -0.48 -9.49 -7.77
N VAL A 78 -1.35 -10.09 -6.96
CA VAL A 78 -2.80 -10.11 -7.21
C VAL A 78 -3.39 -8.71 -7.06
N ILE A 79 -3.01 -7.98 -6.00
CA ILE A 79 -3.43 -6.59 -5.81
C ILE A 79 -2.94 -5.71 -6.97
N GLU A 80 -1.68 -5.80 -7.34
CA GLU A 80 -1.11 -5.04 -8.46
C GLU A 80 -1.89 -5.31 -9.77
N ARG A 81 -2.28 -6.56 -10.03
CA ARG A 81 -3.11 -6.92 -11.20
C ARG A 81 -4.55 -6.39 -11.11
N ILE A 82 -5.21 -6.50 -9.96
CA ILE A 82 -6.59 -6.00 -9.76
C ILE A 82 -6.67 -4.49 -9.98
N PHE A 83 -5.67 -3.75 -9.47
CA PHE A 83 -5.62 -2.29 -9.54
C PHE A 83 -4.84 -1.76 -10.76
N LYS A 84 -4.39 -2.64 -11.67
CA LYS A 84 -3.65 -2.29 -12.90
C LYS A 84 -2.44 -1.38 -12.64
N LEU A 85 -1.68 -1.70 -11.59
CA LEU A 85 -0.50 -0.92 -11.19
C LEU A 85 0.77 -1.31 -11.97
N ARG A 86 0.77 -2.49 -12.60
CA ARG A 86 1.82 -3.04 -13.46
C ARG A 86 1.20 -3.94 -14.53
#